data_AF-A0A4T0BWV4-F1
#
_entry.id   AF-A0A4T0BWV4-F1
#
_cell.length_a   1.000
_cell.length_b   1.000
_cell.length_c   1.000
_cell.angle_alpha   90.00
_cell.angle_beta   90.00
_cell.angle_gamma   90.00
#
_symmetry.space_group_name_H-M   'P 1'
#
loop_
_entity.id
_entity.type
_entity.pdbx_description
1 polymer ?
#
loop_
_entity_poly.entity_id
_entity_poly.type
_entity_poly.pdbx_seq_one_letter_code
_entity_poly.pdbx_strand_id
1 'polypeptide(L)' 'MPQDERSMVECNNHKDVDCKGKWYHISCAGLSRVPPEKSDWYCRDCRKKRNRGLYTNGIVG' A
#
# COMPACT_ATOMS: atom_id res chain seq x y z
N MET A 1 16.44 -1.71 18.70
CA MET A 1 15.41 -2.60 18.11
C MET A 1 14.94 -1.94 16.83
N PRO A 2 15.03 -2.58 15.65
CA PRO A 2 14.61 -1.96 14.40
C PRO A 2 13.11 -1.66 14.49
N GLN A 3 12.71 -0.44 14.17
CA GLN A 3 11.33 0.03 14.33
C GLN A 3 10.41 -0.45 13.19
N ASP A 4 10.98 -1.20 12.23
CA ASP A 4 10.36 -1.55 10.95
C ASP A 4 9.38 -2.75 11.00
N GLU A 5 9.28 -3.44 12.14
CA GLU A 5 8.46 -4.66 12.26
C GLU A 5 7.00 -4.43 12.67
N ARG A 6 6.58 -3.19 12.98
CA ARG A 6 5.20 -2.89 13.44
C ARG A 6 4.33 -2.16 12.41
N SER A 7 4.89 -1.77 11.27
CA SER A 7 4.17 -0.94 10.32
C SER A 7 3.66 -1.76 9.14
N MET A 8 2.35 -1.97 9.13
CA MET A 8 1.62 -2.60 8.04
C MET A 8 0.69 -1.59 7.37
N VAL A 9 0.43 -1.80 6.09
CA VAL A 9 -0.50 -1.01 5.29
C VAL A 9 -1.47 -1.95 4.58
N GLU A 10 -2.75 -1.59 4.64
CA GLU A 10 -3.79 -2.28 3.91
C GLU A 10 -3.91 -1.72 2.49
N CYS A 11 -4.07 -2.61 1.51
CA CYS A 11 -4.41 -2.15 0.16
C CYS A 11 -5.89 -1.74 0.11
N ASN A 12 -6.19 -0.48 -0.21
CA ASN A 12 -7.58 0.00 -0.32
C ASN A 12 -8.36 -0.62 -1.52
N ASN A 13 -7.74 -1.51 -2.30
CA ASN A 13 -8.42 -2.23 -3.37
C ASN A 13 -9.10 -3.51 -2.87
N HIS A 14 -10.15 -3.34 -2.06
CA HIS A 14 -10.98 -4.45 -1.59
C HIS A 14 -11.83 -5.11 -2.71
N LYS A 15 -12.01 -4.42 -3.84
CA LYS A 15 -12.78 -4.94 -4.99
C LYS A 15 -12.00 -5.92 -5.86
N ASP A 16 -10.67 -5.98 -5.73
CA ASP A 16 -9.84 -6.89 -6.53
C ASP A 16 -9.79 -8.28 -5.90
N VAL A 17 -10.08 -9.31 -6.70
CA VAL A 17 -10.15 -10.71 -6.26
C VAL A 17 -8.80 -11.25 -5.82
N ASP A 18 -7.68 -10.75 -6.38
CA ASP A 18 -6.34 -11.21 -6.03
C ASP A 18 -5.81 -10.52 -4.76
N CYS A 19 -6.16 -9.25 -4.58
CA CYS A 19 -5.72 -8.44 -3.46
C CYS A 19 -6.64 -8.55 -2.23
N LYS A 20 -7.96 -8.42 -2.39
CA LYS A 20 -8.97 -8.47 -1.31
C LYS A 20 -8.63 -7.66 -0.05
N GLY A 21 -7.95 -6.52 -0.19
CA GLY A 21 -7.53 -5.75 0.98
C GLY A 21 -6.45 -6.43 1.82
N LYS A 22 -5.54 -7.17 1.20
CA LYS A 22 -4.39 -7.74 1.90
C LYS A 22 -3.54 -6.66 2.56
N TRP A 23 -2.99 -7.02 3.72
CA TRP A 23 -2.04 -6.21 4.47
C TRP A 23 -0.62 -6.53 4.05
N TYR A 24 0.19 -5.49 3.92
CA TYR A 24 1.59 -5.57 3.49
C TYR A 24 2.46 -4.81 4.47
N HIS A 25 3.68 -5.28 4.71
CA HIS A 25 4.65 -4.48 5.43
C HIS A 25 5.01 -3.23 4.62
N ILE A 26 5.17 -2.10 5.30
CA ILE A 26 5.59 -0.83 4.70
C ILE A 26 6.88 -1.00 3.87
N SER A 27 7.88 -1.69 4.41
CA SER A 27 9.14 -2.00 3.73
C SER A 27 8.92 -2.88 2.49
N CYS A 28 8.12 -3.95 2.59
CA CYS A 28 7.75 -4.80 1.44
C CYS A 28 6.94 -4.06 0.38
N ALA A 29 6.18 -3.03 0.77
CA ALA A 29 5.43 -2.15 -0.13
C ALA A 29 6.32 -1.16 -0.87
N GLY A 30 7.59 -0.99 -0.47
CA GLY A 30 8.49 0.04 -0.98
C GLY A 30 8.18 1.42 -0.40
N LEU A 31 7.57 1.45 0.77
CA LEU A 31 7.29 2.65 1.54
C LEU A 31 8.37 2.80 2.62
N SER A 32 8.82 4.02 2.86
CA SER A 32 9.75 4.32 3.96
C SER A 32 9.02 4.64 5.27
N ARG A 33 7.71 4.93 5.20
CA ARG A 33 6.87 5.26 6.35
C ARG A 33 5.43 4.87 6.07
N VAL A 34 4.63 4.75 7.13
CA VAL A 34 3.18 4.58 7.03
C VAL A 34 2.59 5.74 6.22
N PRO A 35 1.71 5.48 5.23
CA PRO A 35 1.01 6.56 4.55
C PRO A 35 0.21 7.39 5.56
N PRO A 36 -0.01 8.69 5.30
CA PRO A 36 -0.93 9.48 6.12
C PRO A 36 -2.30 8.79 6.20
N GLU A 37 -2.99 8.87 7.34
CA GLU A 37 -4.32 8.25 7.52
C GLU A 37 -5.37 8.71 6.49
N LYS A 38 -5.14 9.87 5.86
CA LYS A 38 -6.01 10.44 4.82
C LYS A 38 -5.66 9.96 3.41
N SER A 39 -4.61 9.18 3.25
CA SER A 39 -4.13 8.70 1.95
C SER A 39 -4.41 7.22 1.80
N ASP A 40 -5.04 6.86 0.69
CA ASP A 40 -5.20 5.49 0.28
C ASP A 40 -3.88 4.90 -0.18
N TRP A 41 -3.67 3.61 0.05
CA TRP A 41 -2.52 2.91 -0.53
C TRP A 41 -2.96 1.71 -1.38
N TYR A 42 -2.29 1.52 -2.51
CA TYR A 42 -2.49 0.39 -3.40
C TYR A 42 -1.22 -0.43 -3.57
N CYS A 43 -1.36 -1.75 -3.47
CA CYS A 43 -0.26 -2.68 -3.69
C CYS A 43 0.27 -2.62 -5.13
N ARG A 44 1.45 -3.22 -5.37
CA ARG A 44 2.16 -3.16 -6.66
C ARG A 44 1.32 -3.62 -7.86
N ASP A 45 0.43 -4.59 -7.65
CA ASP A 45 -0.45 -5.10 -8.70
C ASP A 45 -1.68 -4.21 -8.87
N CYS A 46 -2.31 -3.80 -7.76
CA CYS A 46 -3.49 -2.93 -7.77
C CYS A 46 -3.18 -1.56 -8.38
N ARG A 47 -2.02 -0.98 -8.08
CA ARG A 47 -1.61 0.32 -8.63
C ARG A 47 -1.39 0.26 -10.15
N LYS A 48 -0.91 -0.88 -10.67
CA LYS A 48 -0.80 -1.14 -12.12
C LYS A 48 -2.17 -1.35 -12.76
N LYS A 49 -2.99 -2.23 -12.19
CA LYS A 49 -4.35 -2.53 -12.70
C LYS A 49 -5.24 -1.30 -12.73
N ARG A 50 -5.19 -0.46 -11.68
CA ARG A 50 -6.01 0.76 -11.57
C ARG A 50 -5.34 2.00 -12.14
N ASN A 51 -4.09 1.91 -12.57
CA ASN A 51 -3.28 3.04 -13.04
C ASN A 51 -3.26 4.22 -12.04
N ARG A 52 -3.23 3.91 -10.73
CA ARG A 52 -3.30 4.89 -9.62
C ARG A 52 -2.10 4.73 -8.69
N GLY A 53 -1.50 5.83 -8.25
CA GLY A 53 -0.36 5.81 -7.33
C GLY A 53 0.92 5.22 -7.93
N LEU A 54 1.06 5.23 -9.26
CA LEU A 54 2.22 4.67 -9.97
C LEU A 54 3.52 5.43 -9.66
N TYR A 55 3.43 6.75 -9.52
CA TYR A 55 4.57 7.64 -9.27
C TYR A 55 4.84 7.87 -7.78
N THR A 56 3.96 7.39 -6.90
CA THR A 56 3.94 7.66 -5.46
C THR A 56 3.98 6.38 -4.62
N ASN A 57 4.56 5.31 -5.18
CA ASN A 57 4.67 3.99 -4.54
C ASN A 57 3.34 3.42 -4.02
N GLY A 58 2.22 3.76 -4.66
CA GLY A 58 0.88 3.31 -4.32
C GLY A 58 0.09 4.28 -3.46
N ILE A 59 0.69 5.36 -2.94
CA ILE A 59 -0.02 6.36 -2.13
C ILE A 59 -0.89 7.24 -3.04
N VAL A 60 -2.18 7.32 -2.74
CA VAL A 60 -3.17 8.15 -3.42
C VAL A 60 -3.80 9.04 -2.35
N GLY A 61 -3.57 10.35 -2.47
CA GLY A 61 -4.21 11.37 -1.63
C GLY A 61 -5.21 12.18 -2.41
#